data_AF-A0A1S1U8T0-F1
#
_entry.id   AF-A0A1S1U8T0-F1
#
_cell.length_a   1.000
_cell.length_b   1.000
_cell.length_c   1.000
_cell.angle_alpha   90.00
_cell.angle_beta   90.00
_cell.angle_gamma   90.00
#
_symmetry.space_group_name_H-M   'P 1'
#
loop_
_entity.id
_entity.type
_entity.pdbx_description
1 polymer ?
#
loop_
_entity_poly.entity_id
_entity_poly.type
_entity_poly.pdbx_seq_one_letter_code
_entity_poly.pdbx_strand_id
1 'polypeptide(L)'
;MKRYLTESRETLFKVLEQLPQHAAMSESEFTRIAIPALIPALGYSDDETFFDYGNGKRRADLVLSNSIDSKPWVIFEVKNGRTQDTSSWIQQLNDYLSEFGGNKGVVLSPEILLVIDSGAVKQFELKNLKITEVEEILENLERADQVIPESNSRTSNTQLIKLIEEAETAKTNDAKGKSFEALAHHLFSSVPSLKCKYRNLNTRSSEIDIIVEYNSSNGVLPLFEELGRYCFVECKNWSVPVGAKHIRDFIGKLEKCRINLGVILAKNGVTGADSGLDAIRVVHAAFDKGGPIVLIFSLEDLRTIQDGIAFTEALDQRFDHLRFDMEG
;
A
#
# COMPACT_ATOMS: atom_id res chain seq x y z
N MET A 1 -10.37 26.13 -5.50
CA MET A 1 -11.71 25.55 -5.32
C MET A 1 -12.49 25.51 -6.64
N LYS A 2 -13.04 26.63 -7.17
CA LYS A 2 -13.82 26.61 -8.42
C LYS A 2 -13.11 25.99 -9.64
N ARG A 3 -11.82 26.26 -9.85
CA ARG A 3 -11.04 25.68 -10.97
C ARG A 3 -10.80 24.17 -10.84
N TYR A 4 -10.55 23.69 -9.62
CA TYR A 4 -10.34 22.26 -9.31
C TYR A 4 -11.65 21.46 -9.47
N LEU A 5 -12.77 22.03 -9.03
CA LEU A 5 -14.11 21.46 -9.24
C LEU A 5 -14.46 21.36 -10.73
N THR A 6 -14.09 22.36 -11.54
CA THR A 6 -14.31 22.32 -13.00
C THR A 6 -13.47 21.24 -13.69
N GLU A 7 -12.19 21.10 -13.34
CA GLU A 7 -11.31 20.06 -13.91
C GLU A 7 -11.73 18.64 -13.47
N SER A 8 -12.16 18.46 -12.21
CA SER A 8 -12.65 17.18 -11.68
C SER A 8 -13.98 16.77 -12.32
N ARG A 9 -14.89 17.73 -12.52
CA ARG A 9 -16.17 17.51 -13.22
C ARG A 9 -15.98 17.04 -14.66
N GLU A 10 -15.10 17.68 -15.43
CA GLU A 10 -14.84 17.28 -16.81
C GLU A 10 -14.16 15.91 -16.89
N THR A 11 -13.28 15.62 -15.94
CA THR A 11 -12.61 14.31 -15.84
C THR A 11 -13.62 13.20 -15.53
N LEU A 12 -14.47 13.40 -14.51
CA LEU A 12 -15.48 12.42 -14.14
C LEU A 12 -16.51 12.19 -15.27
N PHE A 13 -16.94 13.25 -15.94
CA PHE A 13 -17.85 13.13 -17.08
C PHE A 13 -17.25 12.23 -18.17
N LYS A 14 -15.97 12.43 -18.53
CA LYS A 14 -15.25 11.61 -19.52
C LYS A 14 -15.11 10.15 -19.12
N VAL A 15 -14.91 9.88 -17.82
CA VAL A 15 -14.83 8.50 -17.33
C VAL A 15 -16.20 7.83 -17.45
N LEU A 16 -17.23 8.46 -16.91
CA LEU A 16 -18.58 7.89 -16.85
C LEU A 16 -19.21 7.70 -18.24
N GLU A 17 -18.97 8.60 -19.21
CA GLU A 17 -19.51 8.48 -20.57
C GLU A 17 -18.90 7.31 -21.36
N GLN A 18 -17.73 6.81 -20.95
CA GLN A 18 -17.04 5.70 -21.63
C GLN A 18 -17.47 4.33 -21.12
N LEU A 19 -17.94 4.24 -19.87
CA LEU A 19 -18.31 2.97 -19.24
C LEU A 19 -19.35 2.14 -20.02
N PRO A 20 -20.37 2.72 -20.69
CA PRO A 20 -21.32 1.96 -21.52
C PRO A 20 -20.68 1.14 -22.63
N GLN A 21 -19.48 1.50 -23.10
CA GLN A 21 -18.76 0.75 -24.14
C GLN A 21 -18.27 -0.61 -23.64
N HIS A 22 -18.22 -0.80 -22.32
CA HIS A 22 -17.74 -2.01 -21.66
C HIS A 22 -18.87 -2.97 -21.25
N ALA A 23 -20.10 -2.75 -21.71
CA ALA A 23 -21.29 -3.54 -21.33
C ALA A 23 -21.21 -5.05 -21.66
N ALA A 24 -20.28 -5.46 -22.53
CA ALA A 24 -20.08 -6.87 -22.89
C ALA A 24 -19.02 -7.59 -22.03
N MET A 25 -18.31 -6.85 -21.16
CA MET A 25 -17.24 -7.41 -20.31
C MET A 25 -17.79 -8.18 -19.12
N SER A 26 -17.01 -9.12 -18.60
CA SER A 26 -17.30 -9.73 -17.30
C SER A 26 -17.20 -8.69 -16.17
N GLU A 27 -17.76 -8.99 -15.00
CA GLU A 27 -17.72 -8.07 -13.84
C GLU A 27 -16.28 -7.78 -13.44
N SER A 28 -15.44 -8.82 -13.37
CA SER A 28 -14.01 -8.67 -13.03
C SER A 28 -13.24 -7.81 -14.04
N GLU A 29 -13.48 -7.99 -15.34
CA GLU A 29 -12.85 -7.18 -16.39
C GLU A 29 -13.33 -5.72 -16.33
N PHE A 30 -14.64 -5.52 -16.13
CA PHE A 30 -15.21 -4.18 -16.00
C PHE A 30 -14.65 -3.47 -14.76
N THR A 31 -14.57 -4.14 -13.61
CA THR A 31 -13.96 -3.60 -12.38
C THR A 31 -12.52 -3.15 -12.62
N ARG A 32 -11.70 -3.96 -13.28
CA ARG A 32 -10.28 -3.65 -13.59
C ARG A 32 -10.10 -2.41 -14.46
N ILE A 33 -11.09 -2.06 -15.28
CA ILE A 33 -11.03 -0.89 -16.18
C ILE A 33 -11.70 0.33 -15.53
N ALA A 34 -12.89 0.14 -14.96
CA ALA A 34 -13.73 1.23 -14.49
C ALA A 34 -13.19 1.85 -13.20
N ILE A 35 -12.74 1.03 -12.24
CA ILE A 35 -12.32 1.53 -10.92
C ILE A 35 -11.07 2.41 -10.99
N PRO A 36 -9.96 2.01 -11.65
CA PRO A 36 -8.76 2.85 -11.71
C PRO A 36 -8.99 4.20 -12.42
N ALA A 37 -10.00 4.30 -13.28
CA ALA A 37 -10.38 5.56 -13.91
C ALA A 37 -11.31 6.40 -13.02
N LEU A 38 -12.26 5.75 -12.33
CA LEU A 38 -13.29 6.41 -11.54
C LEU A 38 -12.75 7.00 -10.23
N ILE A 39 -11.90 6.26 -9.50
CA ILE A 39 -11.44 6.65 -8.16
C ILE A 39 -10.67 7.99 -8.19
N PRO A 40 -9.67 8.19 -9.08
CA PRO A 40 -8.99 9.49 -9.18
C PRO A 40 -9.92 10.61 -9.65
N ALA A 41 -10.89 10.30 -10.52
CA ALA A 41 -11.85 11.28 -11.01
C ALA A 41 -12.82 11.79 -9.92
N LEU A 42 -13.03 10.99 -8.87
CA LEU A 42 -13.79 11.36 -7.67
C LEU A 42 -12.93 12.07 -6.61
N GLY A 43 -11.62 12.20 -6.83
CA GLY A 43 -10.69 12.87 -5.91
C GLY A 43 -10.19 11.99 -4.77
N TYR A 44 -10.27 10.67 -4.92
CA TYR A 44 -9.68 9.69 -4.01
C TYR A 44 -8.40 9.11 -4.61
N SER A 45 -7.58 8.53 -3.77
CA SER A 45 -6.31 7.90 -4.17
C SER A 45 -6.31 6.40 -3.92
N ASP A 46 -5.34 5.69 -4.52
CA ASP A 46 -5.26 4.23 -4.45
C ASP A 46 -5.05 3.73 -3.01
N ASP A 47 -4.35 4.49 -2.16
CA ASP A 47 -4.14 4.23 -0.73
C ASP A 47 -5.42 4.32 0.11
N GLU A 48 -6.48 4.89 -0.47
CA GLU A 48 -7.80 5.02 0.14
C GLU A 48 -8.76 3.93 -0.34
N THR A 49 -8.31 3.05 -1.25
CA THR A 49 -9.15 2.07 -1.94
C THR A 49 -8.87 0.66 -1.42
N PHE A 50 -9.84 0.05 -0.75
CA PHE A 50 -9.72 -1.30 -0.18
C PHE A 50 -10.70 -2.24 -0.88
N PHE A 51 -10.16 -3.21 -1.63
CA PHE A 51 -10.95 -4.22 -2.34
C PHE A 51 -11.37 -5.37 -1.41
N ASP A 52 -12.43 -6.09 -1.81
CA ASP A 52 -12.94 -7.27 -1.10
C ASP A 52 -13.21 -7.02 0.40
N TYR A 53 -13.74 -5.83 0.72
CA TYR A 53 -13.88 -5.35 2.09
C TYR A 53 -15.01 -6.06 2.84
N GLY A 54 -14.68 -6.62 4.00
CA GLY A 54 -15.64 -7.27 4.91
C GLY A 54 -15.17 -8.65 5.40
N ASN A 55 -15.75 -9.09 6.52
CA ASN A 55 -15.44 -10.38 7.14
C ASN A 55 -16.64 -11.32 7.07
N GLY A 56 -16.43 -12.58 6.67
CA GLY A 56 -17.45 -13.62 6.69
C GLY A 56 -18.28 -13.72 5.39
N LYS A 57 -19.61 -13.68 5.50
CA LYS A 57 -20.54 -14.00 4.38
C LYS A 57 -20.83 -12.84 3.43
N ARG A 58 -20.43 -11.62 3.78
CA ARG A 58 -20.73 -10.38 3.05
C ARG A 58 -19.42 -9.64 2.81
N ARG A 59 -19.17 -9.32 1.54
CA ARG A 59 -17.99 -8.61 1.07
C ARG A 59 -18.42 -7.60 0.03
N ALA A 60 -18.05 -6.35 0.25
CA ALA A 60 -18.17 -5.32 -0.77
C ALA A 60 -17.01 -5.44 -1.76
N ASP A 61 -17.25 -5.15 -3.04
CA ASP A 61 -16.19 -5.19 -4.06
C ASP A 61 -15.04 -4.24 -3.73
N LEU A 62 -15.37 -3.02 -3.26
CA LEU A 62 -14.40 -2.12 -2.65
C LEU A 62 -15.04 -1.10 -1.73
N VAL A 63 -14.24 -0.51 -0.87
CA VAL A 63 -14.60 0.67 -0.10
C VAL A 63 -13.55 1.75 -0.24
N LEU A 64 -13.98 3.00 -0.15
CA LEU A 64 -13.13 4.15 0.03
C LEU A 64 -13.08 4.48 1.51
N SER A 65 -11.88 4.45 2.08
CA SER A 65 -11.66 4.62 3.51
C SER A 65 -10.27 5.18 3.78
N ASN A 66 -10.00 5.62 5.01
CA ASN A 66 -8.64 6.00 5.39
C ASN A 66 -7.73 4.81 5.75
N SER A 67 -8.33 3.65 6.02
CA SER A 67 -7.69 2.41 6.44
C SER A 67 -8.71 1.27 6.38
N ILE A 68 -8.24 0.03 6.41
CA ILE A 68 -9.09 -1.16 6.41
C ILE A 68 -9.92 -1.31 7.70
N ASP A 69 -9.44 -0.75 8.82
CA ASP A 69 -10.10 -0.90 10.13
C ASP A 69 -11.08 0.23 10.45
N SER A 70 -11.17 1.26 9.60
CA SER A 70 -12.04 2.40 9.83
C SER A 70 -13.37 2.29 9.10
N LYS A 71 -14.33 3.09 9.56
CA LYS A 71 -15.63 3.23 8.92
C LYS A 71 -15.43 3.77 7.48
N PRO A 72 -15.90 3.06 6.45
CA PRO A 72 -15.75 3.49 5.07
C PRO A 72 -16.54 4.77 4.81
N TRP A 73 -15.95 5.63 3.99
CA TRP A 73 -16.59 6.84 3.48
C TRP A 73 -17.59 6.52 2.39
N VAL A 74 -17.20 5.65 1.45
CA VAL A 74 -18.04 5.21 0.34
C VAL A 74 -17.87 3.71 0.15
N ILE A 75 -18.97 2.98 0.02
CA ILE A 75 -18.96 1.55 -0.27
C ILE A 75 -19.35 1.36 -1.74
N PHE A 76 -18.60 0.56 -2.49
CA PHE A 76 -18.87 0.30 -3.90
C PHE A 76 -19.25 -1.16 -4.13
N GLU A 77 -20.19 -1.33 -5.04
CA GLU A 77 -20.54 -2.60 -5.66
C GLU A 77 -20.48 -2.43 -7.17
N VAL A 78 -19.86 -3.37 -7.84
CA VAL A 78 -19.77 -3.42 -9.29
C VAL A 78 -20.72 -4.50 -9.80
N LYS A 79 -21.49 -4.18 -10.82
CA LYS A 79 -22.45 -5.11 -11.45
C LYS A 79 -22.25 -5.12 -12.95
N ASN A 80 -22.23 -6.30 -13.53
CA ASN A 80 -22.14 -6.46 -14.99
C ASN A 80 -23.50 -6.66 -15.70
N GLY A 81 -24.61 -6.70 -14.96
CA GLY A 81 -25.92 -7.08 -15.51
C GLY A 81 -26.75 -5.89 -16.01
N ARG A 82 -27.48 -6.08 -17.12
CA ARG A 82 -28.65 -5.25 -17.42
C ARG A 82 -29.78 -5.68 -16.51
N THR A 83 -30.17 -4.86 -15.54
CA THR A 83 -31.38 -5.08 -14.76
C THR A 83 -32.40 -3.98 -15.04
N GLN A 84 -33.66 -4.37 -15.21
CA GLN A 84 -34.78 -3.42 -15.17
C GLN A 84 -35.17 -3.08 -13.73
N ASP A 85 -34.71 -3.88 -12.76
CA ASP A 85 -35.02 -3.75 -11.34
C ASP A 85 -33.73 -3.66 -10.52
N THR A 86 -33.43 -2.45 -10.04
CA THR A 86 -32.28 -2.15 -9.19
C THR A 86 -32.55 -2.40 -7.71
N SER A 87 -33.76 -2.84 -7.33
CA SER A 87 -34.16 -3.01 -5.92
C SER A 87 -33.27 -3.99 -5.17
N SER A 88 -32.86 -5.09 -5.81
CA SER A 88 -31.95 -6.07 -5.21
C SER A 88 -30.55 -5.50 -4.95
N TRP A 89 -30.05 -4.65 -5.85
CA TRP A 89 -28.75 -3.99 -5.72
C TRP A 89 -28.79 -2.92 -4.62
N ILE A 90 -29.87 -2.14 -4.57
CA ILE A 90 -30.11 -1.15 -3.52
C ILE A 90 -30.18 -1.84 -2.15
N GLN A 91 -30.88 -2.98 -2.06
CA GLN A 91 -30.96 -3.74 -0.81
C GLN A 91 -29.59 -4.28 -0.40
N GLN A 92 -28.82 -4.87 -1.33
CA GLN A 92 -27.47 -5.36 -1.06
C GLN A 92 -26.55 -4.25 -0.54
N LEU A 93 -26.57 -3.09 -1.19
CA LEU A 93 -25.75 -1.95 -0.80
C LEU A 93 -26.19 -1.36 0.55
N ASN A 94 -27.49 -1.30 0.83
CA ASN A 94 -28.00 -0.89 2.15
C ASN A 94 -27.60 -1.87 3.26
N ASP A 95 -27.58 -3.18 2.98
CA ASP A 95 -27.07 -4.18 3.93
C ASP A 95 -25.61 -3.89 4.28
N TYR A 96 -24.76 -3.55 3.29
CA TYR A 96 -23.36 -3.17 3.53
C TYR A 96 -23.21 -1.86 4.28
N LEU A 97 -24.00 -0.83 3.92
CA LEU A 97 -24.01 0.45 4.65
C LEU A 97 -24.36 0.22 6.13
N SER A 98 -25.34 -0.63 6.41
CA SER A 98 -25.71 -1.00 7.78
C SER A 98 -24.63 -1.81 8.50
N GLU A 99 -23.94 -2.71 7.79
CA GLU A 99 -22.97 -3.63 8.38
C GLU A 99 -21.61 -2.97 8.65
N PHE A 100 -21.10 -2.22 7.68
CA PHE A 100 -19.81 -1.51 7.77
C PHE A 100 -19.97 -0.11 8.36
N GLY A 101 -21.21 0.30 8.63
CA GLY A 101 -21.54 1.57 9.23
C GLY A 101 -21.33 2.77 8.30
N GLY A 102 -21.29 2.60 6.98
CA GLY A 102 -21.15 3.69 6.00
C GLY A 102 -22.45 4.47 5.77
N ASN A 103 -22.33 5.69 5.24
CA ASN A 103 -23.49 6.53 4.90
C ASN A 103 -23.64 6.77 3.39
N LYS A 104 -22.59 6.52 2.61
CA LYS A 104 -22.57 6.70 1.16
C LYS A 104 -22.23 5.38 0.47
N GLY A 105 -22.98 5.05 -0.56
CA GLY A 105 -22.78 3.83 -1.33
C GLY A 105 -22.93 4.07 -2.81
N VAL A 106 -22.24 3.28 -3.62
CA VAL A 106 -22.27 3.34 -5.08
C VAL A 106 -22.52 1.94 -5.63
N VAL A 107 -23.45 1.81 -6.57
CA VAL A 107 -23.47 0.66 -7.47
C VAL A 107 -23.04 1.12 -8.85
N LEU A 108 -21.97 0.55 -9.37
CA LEU A 108 -21.43 0.85 -10.67
C LEU A 108 -21.73 -0.28 -11.64
N SER A 109 -22.42 0.03 -12.72
CA SER A 109 -22.55 -0.86 -13.87
C SER A 109 -22.23 -0.11 -15.16
N PRO A 110 -22.04 -0.80 -16.29
CA PRO A 110 -21.80 -0.15 -17.57
C PRO A 110 -22.92 0.82 -17.99
N GLU A 111 -24.17 0.60 -17.57
CA GLU A 111 -25.31 1.40 -18.01
C GLU A 111 -25.87 2.33 -16.93
N ILE A 112 -25.71 1.96 -15.66
CA ILE A 112 -26.33 2.62 -14.52
C ILE A 112 -25.28 2.88 -13.43
N LEU A 113 -25.28 4.10 -12.90
CA LEU A 113 -24.66 4.44 -11.63
C LEU A 113 -25.77 4.71 -10.61
N LEU A 114 -25.77 3.96 -9.50
CA LEU A 114 -26.60 4.25 -8.34
C LEU A 114 -25.74 4.93 -7.28
N VAL A 115 -26.26 6.00 -6.69
CA VAL A 115 -25.65 6.67 -5.54
C VAL A 115 -26.65 6.66 -4.41
N ILE A 116 -26.25 6.11 -3.26
CA ILE A 116 -26.98 6.19 -2.01
C ILE A 116 -26.24 7.17 -1.11
N ASP A 117 -26.93 8.20 -0.60
CA ASP A 117 -26.41 9.07 0.46
C ASP A 117 -27.47 9.18 1.55
N SER A 118 -27.12 8.71 2.75
CA SER A 118 -27.95 8.83 3.96
C SER A 118 -29.39 8.31 3.75
N GLY A 119 -29.52 7.24 2.96
CA GLY A 119 -30.79 6.59 2.61
C GLY A 119 -31.49 7.14 1.36
N ALA A 120 -31.08 8.29 0.83
CA ALA A 120 -31.59 8.80 -0.44
C ALA A 120 -30.91 8.07 -1.61
N VAL A 121 -31.70 7.51 -2.53
CA VAL A 121 -31.20 6.79 -3.70
C VAL A 121 -31.36 7.66 -4.94
N LYS A 122 -30.27 7.81 -5.70
CA LYS A 122 -30.23 8.46 -7.01
C LYS A 122 -29.73 7.48 -8.05
N GLN A 123 -30.36 7.49 -9.22
CA GLN A 123 -30.02 6.62 -10.34
C GLN A 123 -29.68 7.48 -11.56
N PHE A 124 -28.53 7.20 -12.17
CA PHE A 124 -28.03 7.89 -13.35
C PHE A 124 -27.85 6.90 -14.50
N GLU A 125 -28.45 7.21 -15.66
CA GLU A 125 -28.25 6.45 -16.89
C GLU A 125 -27.01 6.98 -17.63
N LEU A 126 -25.95 6.16 -17.68
CA LEU A 126 -24.64 6.61 -18.19
C LEU A 126 -24.65 6.92 -19.68
N LYS A 127 -25.53 6.29 -20.46
CA LYS A 127 -25.64 6.49 -21.91
C LYS A 127 -26.08 7.91 -22.31
N ASN A 128 -26.84 8.58 -21.45
CA ASN A 128 -27.40 9.92 -21.70
C ASN A 128 -27.03 10.91 -20.59
N LEU A 129 -25.91 10.67 -19.91
CA LEU A 129 -25.48 11.44 -18.75
C LEU A 129 -25.29 12.91 -19.11
N LYS A 130 -25.85 13.79 -18.29
CA LYS A 130 -25.71 15.25 -18.41
C LYS A 130 -24.64 15.76 -17.47
N ILE A 131 -24.00 16.85 -17.85
CA ILE A 131 -22.97 17.48 -17.01
C ILE A 131 -23.51 17.92 -15.63
N THR A 132 -24.78 18.30 -15.53
CA THR A 132 -25.45 18.63 -14.27
C THR A 132 -25.64 17.43 -13.36
N GLU A 133 -25.83 16.23 -13.94
CA GLU A 133 -25.92 14.98 -13.17
C GLU A 133 -24.53 14.61 -12.64
N VAL A 134 -23.45 14.92 -13.38
CA VAL A 134 -22.07 14.73 -12.90
C VAL A 134 -21.71 15.67 -11.75
N GLU A 135 -22.18 16.93 -11.80
CA GLU A 135 -22.05 17.84 -10.65
C GLU A 135 -22.73 17.26 -9.42
N GLU A 136 -23.95 16.72 -9.58
CA GLU A 136 -24.65 16.05 -8.49
C GLU A 136 -23.90 14.81 -8.00
N ILE A 137 -23.37 13.96 -8.89
CA ILE A 137 -22.55 12.80 -8.49
C ILE A 137 -21.34 13.24 -7.68
N LEU A 138 -20.63 14.29 -8.12
CA LEU A 138 -19.51 14.86 -7.36
C LEU A 138 -19.97 15.41 -6.01
N GLU A 139 -21.06 16.17 -5.93
CA GLU A 139 -21.54 16.66 -4.64
C GLU A 139 -21.86 15.52 -3.65
N ASN A 140 -22.37 14.38 -4.14
CA ASN A 140 -22.65 13.23 -3.29
C ASN A 140 -21.40 12.40 -2.95
N LEU A 141 -20.41 12.32 -3.84
CA LEU A 141 -19.28 11.39 -3.69
C LEU A 141 -17.92 12.05 -3.49
N GLU A 142 -17.76 13.33 -3.77
CA GLU A 142 -16.50 14.06 -3.61
C GLU A 142 -16.14 14.16 -2.12
N ARG A 143 -14.84 14.22 -1.89
CA ARG A 143 -14.21 14.28 -0.58
C ARG A 143 -14.57 15.52 0.28
N ALA A 144 -15.33 16.47 -0.25
CA ALA A 144 -15.48 17.82 0.29
C ALA A 144 -16.03 17.91 1.72
N ASP A 145 -16.91 16.98 2.12
CA ASP A 145 -17.61 17.00 3.43
C ASP A 145 -17.28 15.82 4.35
N GLN A 146 -16.39 14.92 3.92
CA GLN A 146 -15.99 13.78 4.74
C GLN A 146 -14.94 14.25 5.74
N VAL A 147 -15.31 14.27 7.03
CA VAL A 147 -14.33 14.37 8.11
C VAL A 147 -13.42 13.17 7.95
N ILE A 148 -12.20 13.40 7.49
CA ILE A 148 -11.12 12.43 7.63
C ILE A 148 -11.05 12.19 9.13
N PRO A 149 -11.46 11.01 9.64
CA PRO A 149 -11.27 10.69 11.04
C PRO A 149 -9.81 10.97 11.38
N GLU A 150 -9.49 11.50 12.55
CA GLU A 150 -8.11 11.62 13.04
C GLU A 150 -7.51 10.20 13.18
N SER A 151 -7.13 9.62 12.05
CA SER A 151 -6.47 8.35 11.91
C SER A 151 -5.35 8.59 10.92
N ASN A 152 -4.22 9.06 11.44
CA ASN A 152 -2.85 8.74 11.05
C ASN A 152 -2.42 8.62 9.56
N SER A 153 -3.21 8.97 8.53
CA SER A 153 -2.85 8.76 7.11
C SER A 153 -2.82 10.03 6.25
N ARG A 154 -2.61 11.20 6.85
CA ARG A 154 -1.98 12.34 6.16
C ARG A 154 -0.56 12.62 6.62
N THR A 155 -0.05 11.80 7.53
CA THR A 155 1.31 11.93 8.05
C THR A 155 2.28 10.97 7.36
N SER A 156 1.81 9.85 6.79
CA SER A 156 2.69 8.77 6.30
C SER A 156 3.62 9.19 5.15
N ASN A 157 3.10 9.80 4.08
CA ASN A 157 3.96 10.21 2.95
C ASN A 157 4.80 11.46 3.28
N THR A 158 4.27 12.46 4.00
CA THR A 158 5.07 13.62 4.45
C THR A 158 6.15 13.22 5.46
N GLN A 159 5.85 12.30 6.37
CA GLN A 159 6.80 11.82 7.37
C GLN A 159 7.86 10.92 6.74
N LEU A 160 7.49 10.05 5.80
CA LEU A 160 8.45 9.25 5.04
C LEU A 160 9.39 10.16 4.23
N ILE A 161 8.85 11.11 3.46
CA ILE A 161 9.64 12.11 2.71
C ILE A 161 10.56 12.88 3.66
N LYS A 162 10.04 13.37 4.79
CA LYS A 162 10.83 14.08 5.80
C LYS A 162 11.93 13.20 6.39
N LEU A 163 11.66 11.94 6.69
CA LEU A 163 12.65 11.00 7.21
C LEU A 163 13.72 10.67 6.16
N ILE A 164 13.36 10.59 4.89
CA ILE A 164 14.29 10.45 3.76
C ILE A 164 15.18 11.69 3.66
N GLU A 165 14.61 12.90 3.75
CA GLU A 165 15.37 14.16 3.73
C GLU A 165 16.32 14.29 4.93
N GLU A 166 15.86 13.92 6.14
CA GLU A 166 16.69 13.90 7.35
C GLU A 166 17.83 12.86 7.24
N ALA A 167 17.53 11.69 6.69
CA ALA A 167 18.52 10.66 6.37
C ALA A 167 19.57 11.14 5.37
N GLU A 168 19.14 11.88 4.35
CA GLU A 168 20.01 12.37 3.29
C GLU A 168 20.93 13.51 3.75
N THR A 169 20.37 14.46 4.49
CA THR A 169 21.03 15.71 4.90
C THR A 169 21.86 15.58 6.18
N ALA A 170 21.73 14.48 6.92
CA ALA A 170 22.51 14.23 8.13
C ALA A 170 24.03 14.27 7.87
N LYS A 171 24.75 15.05 8.69
CA LYS A 171 26.18 15.35 8.48
C LYS A 171 27.10 14.52 9.38
N THR A 172 26.77 14.37 10.66
CA THR A 172 27.60 13.63 11.63
C THR A 172 27.28 12.14 11.61
N ASN A 173 28.24 11.29 11.97
CA ASN A 173 28.02 9.84 12.00
C ASN A 173 26.87 9.43 12.95
N ASP A 174 26.76 10.09 14.11
CA ASP A 174 25.68 9.87 15.06
C ASP A 174 24.31 10.28 14.48
N ALA A 175 24.22 11.46 13.86
CA ALA A 175 22.97 11.90 13.23
C ALA A 175 22.58 10.99 12.06
N LYS A 176 23.55 10.55 11.26
CA LYS A 176 23.35 9.63 10.13
C LYS A 176 22.80 8.29 10.58
N GLY A 177 23.35 7.71 11.65
CA GLY A 177 22.85 6.46 12.22
C GLY A 177 21.41 6.61 12.71
N LYS A 178 21.16 7.62 13.55
CA LYS A 178 19.84 7.88 14.13
C LYS A 178 18.76 8.17 13.10
N SER A 179 19.04 8.97 12.07
CA SER A 179 18.05 9.29 11.04
C SER A 179 17.70 8.07 10.19
N PHE A 180 18.68 7.23 9.87
CA PHE A 180 18.43 6.00 9.10
C PHE A 180 17.69 4.94 9.91
N GLU A 181 18.00 4.79 11.20
CA GLU A 181 17.21 3.96 12.11
C GLU A 181 15.77 4.47 12.25
N ALA A 182 15.56 5.79 12.31
CA ALA A 182 14.22 6.37 12.40
C ALA A 182 13.40 6.10 11.13
N LEU A 183 14.02 6.23 9.95
CA LEU A 183 13.44 5.85 8.66
C LEU A 183 13.05 4.37 8.63
N ALA A 184 13.97 3.48 9.00
CA ALA A 184 13.71 2.05 9.07
C ALA A 184 12.55 1.74 10.02
N HIS A 185 12.58 2.30 11.22
CA HIS A 185 11.53 2.11 12.21
C HIS A 185 10.16 2.55 11.68
N HIS A 186 10.09 3.68 10.99
CA HIS A 186 8.86 4.17 10.37
C HIS A 186 8.32 3.20 9.31
N LEU A 187 9.17 2.77 8.37
CA LEU A 187 8.78 1.81 7.33
C LEU A 187 8.22 0.51 7.92
N PHE A 188 8.93 -0.10 8.85
CA PHE A 188 8.47 -1.36 9.45
C PHE A 188 7.26 -1.18 10.38
N SER A 189 7.13 -0.04 11.06
CA SER A 189 5.97 0.22 11.94
C SER A 189 4.73 0.69 11.17
N SER A 190 4.87 1.08 9.91
CA SER A 190 3.75 1.43 9.03
C SER A 190 2.92 0.22 8.58
N VAL A 191 3.47 -0.98 8.75
CA VAL A 191 2.80 -2.23 8.40
C VAL A 191 2.11 -2.80 9.65
N PRO A 192 0.77 -2.94 9.67
CA PRO A 192 0.02 -3.31 10.88
C PRO A 192 0.43 -4.63 11.54
N SER A 193 0.89 -5.59 10.74
CA SER A 193 1.33 -6.92 11.19
C SER A 193 2.80 -6.97 11.63
N LEU A 194 3.55 -5.87 11.50
CA LEU A 194 4.93 -5.76 11.92
C LEU A 194 5.08 -4.83 13.11
N LYS A 195 5.97 -5.20 14.02
CA LYS A 195 6.29 -4.41 15.19
C LYS A 195 7.78 -4.33 15.38
N CYS A 196 8.33 -3.12 15.49
CA CYS A 196 9.70 -2.93 15.98
C CYS A 196 9.77 -3.34 17.46
N LYS A 197 10.18 -4.59 17.71
CA LYS A 197 10.22 -5.19 19.04
C LYS A 197 11.40 -4.69 19.87
N TYR A 198 12.57 -4.57 19.25
CA TYR A 198 13.77 -4.06 19.88
C TYR A 198 14.49 -3.08 18.96
N ARG A 199 15.17 -2.11 19.56
CA ARG A 199 16.06 -1.16 18.88
C ARG A 199 17.40 -1.11 19.62
N ASN A 200 18.50 -0.95 18.88
CA ASN A 200 19.87 -0.86 19.39
C ASN A 200 20.17 -1.94 20.44
N LEU A 201 19.77 -3.18 20.10
CA LEU A 201 19.90 -4.31 21.01
C LEU A 201 21.36 -4.76 21.05
N ASN A 202 22.01 -4.50 22.18
CA ASN A 202 23.33 -5.02 22.47
C ASN A 202 23.23 -6.45 22.99
N THR A 203 23.56 -7.41 22.15
CA THR A 203 23.76 -8.80 22.57
C THR A 203 25.19 -8.98 23.11
N ARG A 204 25.49 -10.16 23.65
CA ARG A 204 26.86 -10.47 24.11
C ARG A 204 27.92 -10.44 22.99
N SER A 205 27.51 -10.54 21.73
CA SER A 205 28.40 -10.71 20.59
C SER A 205 28.30 -9.64 19.52
N SER A 206 27.21 -8.86 19.50
CA SER A 206 26.94 -7.87 18.46
C SER A 206 25.81 -6.93 18.84
N GLU A 207 25.87 -5.73 18.28
CA GLU A 207 24.77 -4.80 18.22
C GLU A 207 23.85 -5.15 17.03
N ILE A 208 22.54 -5.04 17.24
CA ILE A 208 21.49 -5.20 16.23
C ILE A 208 20.65 -3.92 16.24
N ASP A 209 20.60 -3.22 15.11
CA ASP A 209 19.96 -1.91 15.01
C ASP A 209 18.45 -2.02 15.29
N ILE A 210 17.75 -2.92 14.59
CA ILE A 210 16.31 -3.16 14.83
C ILE A 210 15.98 -4.65 14.71
N ILE A 211 15.09 -5.12 15.59
CA ILE A 211 14.43 -6.42 15.48
C ILE A 211 12.95 -6.18 15.28
N VAL A 212 12.43 -6.70 14.16
CA VAL A 212 11.02 -6.67 13.81
C VAL A 212 10.39 -8.00 14.17
N GLU A 213 9.21 -7.94 14.76
CA GLU A 213 8.36 -9.08 15.08
C GLU A 213 7.10 -9.02 14.23
N TYR A 214 6.81 -10.13 13.55
CA TYR A 214 5.60 -10.34 12.79
C TYR A 214 4.51 -11.00 13.65
N ASN A 215 3.29 -10.50 13.51
CA ASN A 215 2.08 -11.07 14.11
C ASN A 215 0.96 -11.15 13.07
N SER A 216 0.68 -12.35 12.60
CA SER A 216 -0.35 -12.64 11.59
C SER A 216 -1.77 -12.27 12.02
N SER A 217 -2.01 -12.03 13.31
CA SER A 217 -3.32 -11.60 13.82
C SER A 217 -3.74 -10.21 13.31
N ASN A 218 -2.78 -9.40 12.86
CA ASN A 218 -3.02 -8.02 12.39
C ASN A 218 -2.81 -7.87 10.87
N GLY A 219 -2.85 -8.98 10.13
CA GLY A 219 -2.59 -9.02 8.69
C GLY A 219 -1.56 -10.08 8.35
N VAL A 220 -1.78 -10.78 7.24
CA VAL A 220 -0.91 -11.89 6.79
C VAL A 220 0.11 -11.36 5.79
N LEU A 221 1.40 -11.66 6.03
CA LEU A 221 2.48 -11.34 5.09
C LEU A 221 3.10 -12.65 4.57
N PRO A 222 2.93 -13.00 3.28
CA PRO A 222 3.42 -14.25 2.72
C PRO A 222 4.91 -14.51 3.00
N LEU A 223 5.76 -13.50 2.83
CA LEU A 223 7.20 -13.60 3.13
C LEU A 223 7.49 -14.02 4.58
N PHE A 224 6.75 -13.49 5.55
CA PHE A 224 6.96 -13.81 6.97
C PHE A 224 6.30 -15.14 7.38
N GLU A 225 5.22 -15.56 6.71
CA GLU A 225 4.69 -16.91 6.87
C GLU A 225 5.72 -17.97 6.42
N GLU A 226 6.48 -17.67 5.36
CA GLU A 226 7.52 -18.56 4.86
C GLU A 226 8.80 -18.51 5.70
N LEU A 227 9.31 -17.33 6.01
CA LEU A 227 10.63 -17.15 6.62
C LEU A 227 10.60 -17.09 8.15
N GLY A 228 9.44 -16.81 8.74
CA GLY A 228 9.20 -16.88 10.18
C GLY A 228 8.97 -15.54 10.87
N ARG A 229 8.81 -15.61 12.20
CA ARG A 229 8.32 -14.51 13.05
C ARG A 229 9.21 -13.26 13.14
N TYR A 230 10.52 -13.40 12.97
CA TYR A 230 11.47 -12.34 13.28
C TYR A 230 12.29 -11.94 12.06
N CYS A 231 12.52 -10.64 11.92
CA CYS A 231 13.40 -10.05 10.92
C CYS A 231 14.39 -9.11 11.59
N PHE A 232 15.67 -9.18 11.22
CA PHE A 232 16.65 -8.17 11.64
C PHE A 232 16.75 -7.09 10.57
N VAL A 233 16.90 -5.83 11.01
CA VAL A 233 17.13 -4.71 10.10
C VAL A 233 18.44 -4.04 10.50
N GLU A 234 19.33 -3.85 9.53
CA GLU A 234 20.60 -3.15 9.71
C GLU A 234 20.61 -1.88 8.84
N CYS A 235 21.02 -0.76 9.43
CA CYS A 235 21.00 0.55 8.82
C CYS A 235 22.43 1.02 8.52
N LYS A 236 22.68 1.43 7.27
CA LYS A 236 23.99 1.90 6.79
C LYS A 236 23.85 3.20 6.00
N ASN A 237 23.91 4.32 6.71
CA ASN A 237 23.94 5.65 6.12
C ASN A 237 25.39 6.11 5.83
N TRP A 238 26.01 5.46 4.85
CA TRP A 238 27.39 5.75 4.44
C TRP A 238 27.42 6.49 3.11
N SER A 239 28.48 7.27 2.89
CA SER A 239 28.71 7.96 1.61
C SER A 239 29.23 7.04 0.50
N VAL A 240 29.57 5.80 0.84
CA VAL A 240 30.00 4.76 -0.11
C VAL A 240 29.11 3.52 0.04
N PRO A 241 28.95 2.71 -1.02
CA PRO A 241 28.18 1.48 -0.95
C PRO A 241 28.73 0.51 0.11
N VAL A 242 27.86 -0.29 0.70
CA VAL A 242 28.24 -1.29 1.71
C VAL A 242 28.99 -2.45 1.06
N GLY A 243 30.19 -2.73 1.55
CA GLY A 243 31.05 -3.80 1.01
C GLY A 243 30.72 -5.20 1.55
N ALA A 244 31.18 -6.23 0.83
CA ALA A 244 30.94 -7.65 1.11
C ALA A 244 31.28 -8.10 2.54
N LYS A 245 32.29 -7.48 3.19
CA LYS A 245 32.64 -7.77 4.59
C LYS A 245 31.45 -7.54 5.53
N HIS A 246 30.76 -6.41 5.38
CA HIS A 246 29.65 -6.04 6.26
C HIS A 246 28.41 -6.91 6.00
N ILE A 247 28.19 -7.32 4.76
CA ILE A 247 27.14 -8.30 4.42
C ILE A 247 27.41 -9.64 5.11
N ARG A 248 28.66 -10.15 5.06
CA ARG A 248 29.04 -11.38 5.77
C ARG A 248 28.87 -11.24 7.28
N ASP A 249 29.27 -10.11 7.85
CA ASP A 249 29.12 -9.87 9.29
C ASP A 249 27.64 -9.88 9.68
N PHE A 250 26.75 -9.28 8.87
CA PHE A 250 25.30 -9.27 9.11
C PHE A 250 24.67 -10.66 8.96
N ILE A 251 25.00 -11.41 7.91
CA ILE A 251 24.59 -12.82 7.74
C ILE A 251 25.01 -13.65 8.96
N GLY A 252 26.24 -13.46 9.45
CA GLY A 252 26.72 -14.12 10.66
C GLY A 252 25.91 -13.77 11.91
N LYS A 253 25.30 -12.58 12.01
CA LYS A 253 24.36 -12.24 13.09
C LYS A 253 23.05 -13.04 12.95
N LEU A 254 22.49 -13.10 11.73
CA LEU A 254 21.27 -13.84 11.42
C LEU A 254 21.42 -15.32 11.74
N GLU A 255 22.51 -15.95 11.28
CA GLU A 255 22.80 -17.37 11.51
C GLU A 255 22.94 -17.70 13.01
N LYS A 256 23.68 -16.87 13.77
CA LYS A 256 23.85 -17.07 15.22
C LYS A 256 22.52 -17.01 15.98
N CYS A 257 21.60 -16.16 15.52
CA CYS A 257 20.28 -16.00 16.12
C CYS A 257 19.20 -16.90 15.50
N ARG A 258 19.55 -17.69 14.47
CA ARG A 258 18.63 -18.52 13.68
C ARG A 258 17.46 -17.72 13.11
N ILE A 259 17.77 -16.56 12.54
CA ILE A 259 16.83 -15.67 11.89
C ILE A 259 16.97 -15.86 10.38
N ASN A 260 15.88 -16.15 9.68
CA ASN A 260 15.91 -16.46 8.26
C ASN A 260 15.76 -15.23 7.36
N LEU A 261 15.28 -14.10 7.89
CA LEU A 261 15.10 -12.87 7.14
C LEU A 261 15.89 -11.72 7.76
N GLY A 262 16.73 -11.09 6.94
CA GLY A 262 17.39 -9.84 7.23
C GLY A 262 17.10 -8.79 6.16
N VAL A 263 17.01 -7.54 6.58
CA VAL A 263 16.89 -6.39 5.69
C VAL A 263 18.03 -5.43 5.95
N ILE A 264 18.69 -4.98 4.89
CA ILE A 264 19.72 -3.94 4.97
C ILE A 264 19.17 -2.70 4.28
N LEU A 265 19.02 -1.63 5.05
CA LEU A 265 18.81 -0.29 4.48
C LEU A 265 20.18 0.36 4.32
N ALA A 266 20.60 0.61 3.08
CA ALA A 266 21.91 1.18 2.77
C ALA A 266 21.77 2.41 1.89
N LYS A 267 22.12 3.61 2.38
CA LYS A 267 21.88 4.88 1.65
C LYS A 267 22.30 4.82 0.18
N ASN A 268 23.53 4.35 -0.07
CA ASN A 268 24.12 4.23 -1.40
C ASN A 268 24.19 2.77 -1.90
N GLY A 269 23.29 1.90 -1.43
CA GLY A 269 23.25 0.49 -1.80
C GLY A 269 24.47 -0.30 -1.33
N VAL A 270 24.77 -1.39 -2.05
CA VAL A 270 25.90 -2.30 -1.79
C VAL A 270 26.86 -2.33 -2.97
N THR A 271 28.12 -2.70 -2.74
CA THR A 271 29.10 -2.82 -3.82
C THR A 271 28.70 -3.89 -4.83
N GLY A 272 28.81 -3.55 -6.11
CA GLY A 272 28.48 -4.42 -7.25
C GLY A 272 27.01 -4.75 -7.39
N ALA A 273 26.13 -3.83 -6.99
CA ALA A 273 24.76 -3.79 -7.48
C ALA A 273 24.71 -3.74 -9.02
N ASP A 274 25.51 -2.85 -9.65
CA ASP A 274 25.50 -2.66 -11.11
C ASP A 274 26.38 -3.67 -11.89
N SER A 275 27.27 -4.39 -11.20
CA SER A 275 28.26 -5.27 -11.83
C SER A 275 28.17 -6.73 -11.36
N GLY A 276 27.28 -7.02 -10.41
CA GLY A 276 27.16 -8.33 -9.78
C GLY A 276 28.44 -8.81 -9.08
N LEU A 277 29.32 -7.90 -8.66
CA LEU A 277 30.62 -8.22 -8.03
C LEU A 277 30.60 -7.93 -6.52
N ASP A 278 31.32 -8.73 -5.75
CA ASP A 278 31.54 -8.56 -4.30
C ASP A 278 30.34 -8.78 -3.36
N ALA A 279 29.52 -7.75 -3.07
CA ALA A 279 28.57 -7.80 -1.95
C ALA A 279 27.28 -8.54 -2.30
N ILE A 280 26.74 -8.30 -3.49
CA ILE A 280 25.58 -9.03 -4.01
C ILE A 280 25.90 -10.52 -4.13
N ARG A 281 27.10 -10.90 -4.59
CA ARG A 281 27.53 -12.32 -4.62
C ARG A 281 27.51 -12.99 -3.26
N VAL A 282 27.80 -12.27 -2.18
CA VAL A 282 27.71 -12.83 -0.83
C VAL A 282 26.26 -13.13 -0.46
N VAL A 283 25.31 -12.29 -0.86
CA VAL A 283 23.87 -12.52 -0.65
C VAL A 283 23.42 -13.76 -1.41
N HIS A 284 23.67 -13.83 -2.73
CA HIS A 284 23.33 -15.01 -3.53
C HIS A 284 24.01 -16.27 -3.01
N ALA A 285 25.31 -16.21 -2.69
CA ALA A 285 26.02 -17.38 -2.16
C ALA A 285 25.51 -17.84 -0.78
N ALA A 286 24.89 -16.97 0.01
CA ALA A 286 24.21 -17.36 1.24
C ALA A 286 22.88 -18.05 0.92
N PHE A 287 22.09 -17.46 0.01
CA PHE A 287 20.85 -18.05 -0.47
C PHE A 287 21.04 -19.46 -1.07
N ASP A 288 22.00 -19.62 -1.98
CA ASP A 288 22.31 -20.88 -2.67
C ASP A 288 22.70 -22.01 -1.70
N LYS A 289 23.23 -21.66 -0.53
CA LYS A 289 23.62 -22.61 0.53
C LYS A 289 22.47 -22.92 1.50
N GLY A 290 21.27 -22.40 1.25
CA GLY A 290 20.14 -22.48 2.18
C GLY A 290 20.34 -21.64 3.45
N GLY A 291 21.15 -20.59 3.36
CA GLY A 291 21.35 -19.62 4.43
C GLY A 291 20.19 -18.62 4.56
N PRO A 292 20.34 -17.59 5.41
CA PRO A 292 19.32 -16.58 5.59
C PRO A 292 19.14 -15.72 4.32
N ILE A 293 17.91 -15.28 4.10
CA ILE A 293 17.52 -14.31 3.09
C ILE A 293 17.95 -12.92 3.55
N VAL A 294 18.63 -12.18 2.66
CA VAL A 294 19.01 -10.79 2.92
C VAL A 294 18.47 -9.90 1.80
N LEU A 295 17.50 -9.06 2.14
CA LEU A 295 16.95 -8.07 1.22
C LEU A 295 17.68 -6.74 1.42
N ILE A 296 17.91 -6.00 0.33
CA ILE A 296 18.66 -4.74 0.34
C ILE A 296 17.78 -3.66 -0.26
N PHE A 297 17.69 -2.52 0.43
CA PHE A 297 17.05 -1.31 -0.09
C PHE A 297 18.01 -0.13 0.02
N SER A 298 18.14 0.61 -1.08
CA SER A 298 18.82 1.89 -1.14
C SER A 298 17.88 3.05 -0.81
N LEU A 299 18.44 4.23 -0.54
CA LEU A 299 17.59 5.41 -0.36
C LEU A 299 16.82 5.75 -1.64
N GLU A 300 17.38 5.43 -2.81
CA GLU A 300 16.70 5.62 -4.10
C GLU A 300 15.49 4.68 -4.23
N ASP A 301 15.64 3.41 -3.84
CA ASP A 301 14.51 2.47 -3.80
C ASP A 301 13.42 2.98 -2.86
N LEU A 302 13.79 3.50 -1.69
CA LEU A 302 12.83 4.01 -0.71
C LEU A 302 12.13 5.30 -1.16
N ARG A 303 12.65 6.02 -2.16
CA ARG A 303 11.96 7.20 -2.74
C ARG A 303 10.82 6.80 -3.68
N THR A 304 10.90 5.62 -4.28
CA THR A 304 9.88 5.13 -5.21
C THR A 304 8.80 4.31 -4.51
N ILE A 305 9.05 3.92 -3.25
CA ILE A 305 8.17 3.11 -2.42
C ILE A 305 7.35 4.00 -1.47
N GLN A 306 6.03 3.85 -1.45
CA GLN A 306 5.19 4.39 -0.38
C GLN A 306 5.28 3.49 0.88
N ASP A 307 4.99 4.00 2.06
CA ASP A 307 4.96 3.17 3.27
C ASP A 307 3.70 2.29 3.36
N GLY A 308 3.60 1.44 4.38
CA GLY A 308 2.49 0.51 4.55
C GLY A 308 2.50 -0.61 3.51
N ILE A 309 1.41 -0.77 2.78
CA ILE A 309 1.19 -1.88 1.84
C ILE A 309 2.25 -1.87 0.72
N ALA A 310 2.56 -0.70 0.15
CA ALA A 310 3.58 -0.59 -0.89
C ALA A 310 4.97 -1.03 -0.40
N PHE A 311 5.30 -0.82 0.88
CA PHE A 311 6.53 -1.35 1.45
C PHE A 311 6.51 -2.87 1.60
N THR A 312 5.35 -3.47 1.94
CA THR A 312 5.22 -4.94 1.97
C THR A 312 5.35 -5.57 0.59
N GLU A 313 4.75 -4.96 -0.44
CA GLU A 313 4.90 -5.40 -1.83
C GLU A 313 6.36 -5.30 -2.28
N ALA A 314 7.06 -4.24 -1.89
CA ALA A 314 8.47 -4.09 -2.20
C ALA A 314 9.36 -5.16 -1.52
N LEU A 315 9.02 -5.60 -0.30
CA LEU A 315 9.68 -6.73 0.36
C LEU A 315 9.47 -8.03 -0.41
N ASP A 316 8.24 -8.33 -0.80
CA ASP A 316 7.89 -9.53 -1.57
C ASP A 316 8.58 -9.53 -2.94
N GLN A 317 8.53 -8.41 -3.68
CA GLN A 317 9.21 -8.26 -4.96
C GLN A 317 10.73 -8.46 -4.85
N ARG A 318 11.37 -7.89 -3.82
CA ARG A 318 12.81 -8.08 -3.61
C ARG A 318 13.15 -9.54 -3.28
N PHE A 319 12.28 -10.24 -2.57
CA PHE A 319 12.44 -11.67 -2.32
C PHE A 319 12.31 -12.47 -3.61
N ASP A 320 11.31 -12.18 -4.44
CA ASP A 320 11.11 -12.83 -5.74
C ASP A 320 12.31 -12.62 -6.67
N HIS A 321 12.87 -11.41 -6.71
CA HIS A 321 14.08 -11.12 -7.50
C HIS A 321 15.25 -11.99 -7.06
N LEU A 322 15.47 -12.13 -5.76
CA LEU A 322 16.52 -13.02 -5.24
C LEU A 322 16.23 -14.49 -5.53
N ARG A 323 14.97 -14.93 -5.37
CA ARG A 323 14.56 -16.33 -5.49
C ARG A 323 14.60 -16.83 -6.92
N PHE A 324 14.17 -15.99 -7.87
CA PHE A 324 14.03 -16.34 -9.27
C PHE A 324 15.18 -15.79 -10.13
N ASP A 325 16.19 -15.18 -9.51
CA ASP A 325 17.35 -14.57 -10.18
C ASP A 325 16.92 -13.60 -11.29
N MET A 326 15.96 -12.72 -10.97
CA MET A 326 15.45 -11.71 -11.90
C MET A 326 16.32 -10.47 -11.88
N GLU A 327 16.51 -9.85 -13.04
CA GLU A 327 17.11 -8.52 -13.14
C GLU A 327 16.19 -7.51 -12.41
N GLY A 328 16.79 -6.72 -11.51
CA GLY A 328 16.10 -5.72 -10.68
C GLY A 328 16.42 -4.29 -11.06
#